data_AF-A0A3M1QKB1-F1
#
_entry.id   AF-A0A3M1QKB1-F1
#
_cell.length_a   1.000
_cell.length_b   1.000
_cell.length_c   1.000
_cell.angle_alpha   90.00
_cell.angle_beta   90.00
_cell.angle_gamma   90.00
#
_symmetry.space_group_name_H-M   'P 1'
#
loop_
_entity.id
_entity.type
_entity.pdbx_description
1 polymer ?
#
loop_
_entity_poly.entity_id
_entity_poly.type
_entity_poly.pdbx_seq_one_letter_code
_entity_poly.pdbx_strand_id
1 'polypeptide(L)'
;MSRLYANATCSRSSAAVGWRGRRRRDAIMRDMIRRMSVVLVLLPASVATGVMFVEDAGASGHAATENPPHAAIAIARARTALLRAVQRLPLSEGLTVADWAARDPEIDRNLRRWVRCRQPVGGVRRFSDGSCAASARIRPQELSEWFRRFGVRGQAAAGTDSPSEAALRAAARTWSTVWGVGWSEAAERIEEGLPPGWEDVTIGGVSAAQAAAREAALRRLVVEIEATPLAGAWTVGALTGSDAVIHEALLGALRHAASIDVTFAPEQLAVANASISRGELVRLLSELYDRYYLGQQLARGDIQELMLRSGAALYEGVAAVPPPQSAHTSPAGTTSAELRKLAATEFKAAGCRVTGCGAPLPAAALATLARADAEHALRRQIAGQALSSGETVDQWLRTDPLFRADVDTLVRGVSMSQENVVAGVAVVRVKVSGATLARLLDAAQRRRASRRPPAP
;
A
#
# COMPACT_ATOMS: atom_id res chain seq x y z
N MET A 1 20.47 -55.19 -4.53
CA MET A 1 21.25 -55.76 -5.65
C MET A 1 20.31 -55.87 -6.86
N SER A 2 20.27 -54.85 -7.73
CA SER A 2 21.03 -54.74 -9.00
C SER A 2 20.38 -55.63 -10.08
N ARG A 3 19.86 -55.22 -11.25
CA ARG A 3 20.07 -54.12 -12.25
C ARG A 3 18.72 -53.98 -13.04
N LEU A 4 18.19 -52.82 -13.46
CA LEU A 4 18.61 -51.74 -14.39
C LEU A 4 18.46 -52.01 -15.91
N TYR A 5 17.69 -51.11 -16.57
CA TYR A 5 17.68 -50.63 -17.98
C TYR A 5 17.21 -51.58 -19.11
N ALA A 6 16.51 -51.19 -20.20
CA ALA A 6 16.08 -49.91 -20.80
C ALA A 6 15.04 -50.17 -21.93
N ASN A 7 14.18 -49.19 -22.27
CA ASN A 7 14.20 -48.45 -23.56
C ASN A 7 12.90 -47.70 -23.89
N ALA A 8 13.10 -46.54 -24.54
CA ALA A 8 12.13 -45.52 -24.93
C ALA A 8 11.73 -45.59 -26.41
N THR A 9 10.58 -44.97 -26.77
CA THR A 9 10.27 -44.21 -28.03
C THR A 9 8.81 -43.75 -27.94
N CYS A 10 8.46 -42.46 -27.80
CA CYS A 10 8.40 -41.35 -28.77
C CYS A 10 7.19 -41.39 -29.75
N SER A 11 6.23 -40.45 -29.62
CA SER A 11 5.76 -39.53 -30.70
C SER A 11 4.28 -39.09 -30.62
N ARG A 12 4.08 -37.79 -30.31
CA ARG A 12 3.21 -36.75 -30.94
C ARG A 12 1.76 -37.09 -31.39
N SER A 13 0.78 -36.36 -30.84
CA SER A 13 0.01 -35.33 -31.57
C SER A 13 -1.10 -34.71 -30.70
N SER A 14 -1.14 -33.38 -30.60
CA SER A 14 -2.37 -32.55 -30.55
C SER A 14 -1.99 -31.12 -30.19
N ALA A 15 -1.61 -30.35 -31.21
CA ALA A 15 -1.47 -28.91 -31.16
C ALA A 15 -2.37 -28.31 -32.26
N ALA A 16 -3.65 -28.08 -31.95
CA ALA A 16 -4.57 -27.38 -32.85
C ALA A 16 -5.85 -26.84 -32.18
N VAL A 17 -5.80 -26.31 -30.95
CA VAL A 17 -6.97 -25.62 -30.37
C VAL A 17 -6.52 -24.41 -29.53
N GLY A 18 -6.02 -23.35 -30.18
CA GLY A 18 -5.52 -22.17 -29.44
C GLY A 18 -5.73 -20.80 -30.09
N TRP A 19 -6.21 -20.74 -31.34
CA TRP A 19 -6.14 -19.50 -32.12
C TRP A 19 -7.48 -18.80 -32.42
N ARG A 20 -8.63 -19.40 -32.09
CA ARG A 20 -9.95 -18.77 -32.34
C ARG A 20 -10.52 -17.96 -31.15
N GLY A 21 -9.94 -18.09 -29.95
CA GLY A 21 -10.44 -17.41 -28.74
C GLY A 21 -10.03 -15.94 -28.58
N ARG A 22 -8.89 -15.53 -29.13
CA ARG A 22 -8.38 -14.15 -28.95
C ARG A 22 -9.10 -13.10 -29.81
N ARG A 23 -9.52 -13.45 -31.03
CA ARG A 23 -10.17 -12.46 -31.93
C ARG A 23 -11.59 -12.06 -31.53
N ARG A 24 -12.28 -12.83 -30.67
CA ARG A 24 -13.62 -12.45 -30.16
C ARG A 24 -13.58 -11.45 -29.01
N ARG A 25 -12.51 -11.42 -28.21
CA ARG A 25 -12.39 -10.47 -27.08
C ARG A 25 -12.10 -9.05 -27.56
N ASP A 26 -11.31 -8.88 -28.62
CA ASP A 26 -10.96 -7.55 -29.15
C ASP A 26 -12.09 -6.87 -29.96
N ALA A 27 -13.12 -7.64 -30.36
CA ALA A 27 -14.30 -7.12 -31.05
C ALA A 27 -15.34 -6.58 -30.05
N ILE A 28 -15.51 -7.24 -28.90
CA ILE A 28 -16.47 -6.84 -27.86
C ILE A 28 -15.97 -5.59 -27.12
N MET A 29 -14.66 -5.46 -26.85
CA MET A 29 -14.12 -4.25 -26.22
C MET A 29 -14.20 -3.00 -27.11
N ARG A 30 -14.08 -3.14 -28.44
CA ARG A 30 -14.19 -1.99 -29.36
C ARG A 30 -15.62 -1.48 -29.54
N ASP A 31 -16.63 -2.34 -29.38
CA ASP A 31 -18.04 -1.91 -29.47
C ASP A 31 -18.52 -1.24 -28.16
N MET A 32 -17.94 -1.62 -27.01
CA MET A 32 -18.24 -0.97 -25.72
C MET A 32 -17.67 0.45 -25.63
N ILE A 33 -16.47 0.69 -26.18
CA ILE A 33 -15.85 2.03 -26.20
C ILE A 33 -16.58 3.00 -27.14
N ARG A 34 -17.18 2.50 -28.24
CA ARG A 34 -17.98 3.32 -29.16
C ARG A 34 -19.33 3.77 -28.60
N ARG A 35 -19.91 3.04 -27.63
CA ARG A 35 -21.24 3.37 -27.06
C ARG A 35 -21.20 4.37 -25.90
N MET A 36 -20.02 4.73 -25.37
CA MET A 36 -19.89 5.72 -24.29
C MET A 36 -19.64 7.17 -24.74
N SER A 37 -19.67 7.46 -26.04
CA SER A 37 -19.25 8.77 -26.57
C SER A 37 -20.31 9.47 -27.44
N VAL A 38 -21.53 9.70 -26.96
CA VAL A 38 -22.38 10.80 -27.48
C VAL A 38 -23.38 11.24 -26.39
N VAL A 39 -23.05 12.30 -25.65
CA VAL A 39 -24.06 13.23 -25.10
C VAL A 39 -23.52 14.64 -25.32
N LEU A 40 -23.89 15.20 -26.47
CA LEU A 40 -23.66 16.58 -26.86
C LEU A 40 -24.75 17.44 -26.22
N VAL A 41 -24.42 18.24 -25.20
CA VAL A 41 -25.33 19.26 -24.66
C VAL A 41 -24.92 20.61 -25.23
N LEU A 42 -25.70 21.08 -26.18
CA LEU A 42 -25.77 22.48 -26.64
C LEU A 42 -26.51 23.30 -25.57
N LEU A 43 -25.87 24.33 -25.03
CA LEU A 43 -26.56 25.44 -24.36
C LEU A 43 -25.85 26.78 -24.64
N PRO A 44 -26.61 27.90 -24.66
CA PRO A 44 -26.31 29.08 -25.46
C PRO A 44 -25.52 30.16 -24.73
N ALA A 45 -25.01 31.09 -25.55
CA ALA A 45 -24.35 32.33 -25.20
C ALA A 45 -25.28 33.36 -24.51
N SER A 46 -24.64 34.38 -23.93
CA SER A 46 -25.14 35.60 -23.25
C SER A 46 -25.09 35.46 -21.71
N VAL A 47 -24.56 36.38 -20.90
CA VAL A 47 -24.48 37.85 -20.96
C VAL A 47 -23.23 38.34 -20.23
N ALA A 48 -22.64 39.42 -20.76
CA ALA A 48 -21.54 40.17 -20.17
C ALA A 48 -21.94 40.92 -18.89
N THR A 49 -21.09 40.90 -17.86
CA THR A 49 -21.02 41.98 -16.87
C THR A 49 -19.62 42.05 -16.29
N GLY A 50 -19.01 43.24 -16.37
CA GLY A 50 -17.62 43.51 -16.08
C GLY A 50 -17.23 43.29 -14.62
N VAL A 51 -16.01 42.78 -14.44
CA VAL A 51 -15.27 42.83 -13.19
C VAL A 51 -14.00 43.62 -13.48
N MET A 52 -13.83 44.72 -12.76
CA MET A 52 -12.62 45.54 -12.81
C MET A 52 -11.42 44.69 -12.38
N PHE A 53 -10.45 44.55 -13.28
CA PHE A 53 -9.14 44.01 -12.98
C PHE A 53 -8.35 45.03 -12.16
N VAL A 54 -7.86 44.60 -11.00
CA VAL A 54 -6.71 45.21 -10.35
C VAL A 54 -5.48 44.70 -11.07
N GLU A 55 -4.77 45.61 -11.75
CA GLU A 55 -3.44 45.38 -12.30
C GLU A 55 -2.46 45.06 -11.17
N ASP A 56 -2.05 43.80 -11.05
CA ASP A 56 -0.81 43.46 -10.37
C ASP A 56 0.31 43.41 -11.42
N ALA A 57 1.25 44.35 -11.26
CA ALA A 57 2.33 44.60 -12.20
C ALA A 57 3.23 43.38 -12.38
N GLY A 58 3.40 43.00 -13.64
CA GLY A 58 4.27 41.92 -14.07
C GLY A 58 5.76 42.22 -13.87
N ALA A 59 6.48 41.21 -13.42
CA ALA A 59 7.88 40.99 -13.75
C ALA A 59 8.00 39.61 -14.43
N SER A 60 7.62 39.56 -15.71
CA SER A 60 7.81 38.41 -16.60
C SER A 60 9.18 38.50 -17.28
N GLY A 61 10.23 38.11 -16.55
CA GLY A 61 11.57 37.85 -17.09
C GLY A 61 11.70 36.40 -17.57
N HIS A 62 12.35 36.21 -18.72
CA HIS A 62 12.38 35.00 -19.53
C HIS A 62 12.93 33.72 -18.85
N ALA A 63 12.19 32.63 -19.04
CA ALA A 63 12.64 31.29 -19.43
C ALA A 63 13.85 30.64 -18.71
N ALA A 64 13.56 30.01 -17.57
CA ALA A 64 14.10 28.68 -17.24
C ALA A 64 12.91 27.72 -17.18
N THR A 65 12.60 27.09 -18.31
CA THR A 65 11.35 26.36 -18.57
C THR A 65 11.30 24.94 -18.02
N GLU A 66 12.29 24.49 -17.24
CA GLU A 66 12.29 23.14 -16.67
C GLU A 66 12.76 23.15 -15.22
N ASN A 67 11.83 23.42 -14.31
CA ASN A 67 11.79 22.73 -13.01
C ASN A 67 10.32 22.49 -12.57
N PRO A 68 9.46 21.90 -13.42
CA PRO A 68 8.12 21.47 -13.00
C PRO A 68 8.11 20.45 -11.84
N PRO A 69 9.11 19.56 -11.64
CA PRO A 69 8.89 18.45 -10.73
C PRO A 69 9.08 18.85 -9.25
N HIS A 70 10.05 19.70 -8.88
CA HIS A 70 10.16 20.23 -7.50
C HIS A 70 8.96 21.10 -7.10
N ALA A 71 8.42 21.87 -8.05
CA ALA A 71 7.21 22.65 -7.84
C ALA A 71 6.00 21.73 -7.61
N ALA A 72 5.87 20.64 -8.37
CA ALA A 72 4.84 19.63 -8.17
C ALA A 72 4.97 18.94 -6.79
N ILE A 73 6.19 18.55 -6.38
CA ILE A 73 6.45 17.96 -5.06
C ILE A 73 6.06 18.94 -3.94
N ALA A 74 6.45 20.22 -4.04
CA ALA A 74 6.10 21.22 -3.03
C ALA A 74 4.58 21.39 -2.91
N ILE A 75 3.85 21.43 -4.03
CA ILE A 75 2.38 21.49 -4.05
C ILE A 75 1.78 20.21 -3.44
N ALA A 76 2.29 19.03 -3.82
CA ALA A 76 1.83 17.75 -3.28
C ALA A 76 2.00 17.71 -1.76
N ARG A 77 3.19 18.08 -1.25
CA ARG A 77 3.45 18.19 0.20
C ARG A 77 2.56 19.20 0.90
N ALA A 78 2.31 20.36 0.30
CA ALA A 78 1.43 21.36 0.88
C ALA A 78 0.00 20.82 1.04
N ARG A 79 -0.50 20.06 0.05
CA ARG A 79 -1.80 19.38 0.10
C ARG A 79 -1.81 18.22 1.09
N THR A 80 -0.73 17.45 1.19
CA THR A 80 -0.55 16.39 2.21
C THR A 80 -0.61 16.99 3.62
N ALA A 81 0.13 18.07 3.86
CA ALA A 81 0.14 18.78 5.13
C ALA A 81 -1.24 19.36 5.46
N LEU A 82 -1.91 19.96 4.47
CA LEU A 82 -3.27 20.48 4.61
C LEU A 82 -4.28 19.38 4.95
N LEU A 83 -4.21 18.21 4.28
CA LEU A 83 -5.07 17.07 4.59
C LEU A 83 -4.88 16.59 6.02
N ARG A 84 -3.62 16.45 6.48
CA ARG A 84 -3.32 16.06 7.86
C ARG A 84 -3.85 17.06 8.88
N ALA A 85 -3.75 18.36 8.57
CA ALA A 85 -4.29 19.41 9.42
C ALA A 85 -5.82 19.35 9.50
N VAL A 86 -6.51 19.16 8.36
CA VAL A 86 -7.97 18.98 8.32
C VAL A 86 -8.40 17.72 9.07
N GLN A 87 -7.70 16.62 8.90
CA GLN A 87 -7.96 15.34 9.56
C GLN A 87 -7.89 15.43 11.11
N ARG A 88 -7.06 16.33 11.64
CA ARG A 88 -6.92 16.56 13.09
C ARG A 88 -7.95 17.50 13.68
N LEU A 89 -8.81 18.12 12.86
CA LEU A 89 -9.81 19.05 13.38
C LEU A 89 -10.82 18.28 14.27
N PRO A 90 -11.14 18.80 15.46
CA PRO A 90 -12.11 18.18 16.34
C PRO A 90 -13.53 18.45 15.82
N LEU A 91 -14.32 17.37 15.71
CA LEU A 91 -15.76 17.44 15.46
C LEU A 91 -16.56 17.50 16.77
N SER A 92 -16.14 16.70 17.75
CA SER A 92 -16.66 16.68 19.12
C SER A 92 -15.59 16.17 20.08
N GLU A 93 -15.90 16.07 21.37
CA GLU A 93 -14.99 15.47 22.35
C GLU A 93 -14.60 14.05 21.91
N GLY A 94 -13.30 13.79 21.77
CA GLY A 94 -12.75 12.49 21.36
C GLY A 94 -12.99 12.08 19.91
N LEU A 95 -13.59 12.93 19.06
CA LEU A 95 -13.86 12.62 17.65
C LEU A 95 -13.22 13.65 16.73
N THR A 96 -12.30 13.20 15.87
CA THR A 96 -11.71 14.03 14.83
C THR A 96 -12.37 13.82 13.47
N VAL A 97 -12.09 14.71 12.51
CA VAL A 97 -12.50 14.54 11.11
C VAL A 97 -11.95 13.23 10.52
N ALA A 98 -10.73 12.82 10.91
CA ALA A 98 -10.14 11.54 10.48
C ALA A 98 -10.95 10.34 10.98
N ASP A 99 -11.28 10.32 12.27
CA ASP A 99 -12.01 9.21 12.90
C ASP A 99 -13.41 9.07 12.29
N TRP A 100 -14.07 10.19 12.03
CA TRP A 100 -15.35 10.23 11.35
C TRP A 100 -15.25 9.74 9.90
N ALA A 101 -14.29 10.24 9.12
CA ALA A 101 -14.12 9.85 7.72
C ALA A 101 -13.72 8.38 7.58
N ALA A 102 -12.98 7.81 8.53
CA ALA A 102 -12.59 6.40 8.52
C ALA A 102 -13.78 5.43 8.64
N ARG A 103 -14.96 5.89 9.10
CA ARG A 103 -16.18 5.07 9.18
C ARG A 103 -16.80 4.80 7.80
N ASP A 104 -16.54 5.67 6.83
CA ASP A 104 -17.06 5.55 5.47
C ASP A 104 -15.93 5.79 4.44
N PRO A 105 -15.44 4.73 3.76
CA PRO A 105 -14.39 4.84 2.76
C PRO A 105 -14.69 5.83 1.63
N GLU A 106 -15.98 6.02 1.28
CA GLU A 106 -16.37 6.99 0.25
C GLU A 106 -16.16 8.43 0.75
N ILE A 107 -16.47 8.71 2.02
CA ILE A 107 -16.22 10.00 2.66
C ILE A 107 -14.72 10.30 2.73
N ASP A 108 -13.89 9.35 3.22
CA ASP A 108 -12.44 9.55 3.29
C ASP A 108 -11.86 9.82 1.89
N ARG A 109 -12.29 9.05 0.88
CA ARG A 109 -11.88 9.27 -0.50
C ARG A 109 -12.28 10.66 -1.03
N ASN A 110 -13.53 11.05 -0.80
CA ASN A 110 -14.04 12.36 -1.23
C ASN A 110 -13.29 13.51 -0.53
N LEU A 111 -12.94 13.35 0.75
CA LEU A 111 -12.19 14.35 1.51
C LEU A 111 -10.78 14.51 0.93
N ARG A 112 -10.06 13.40 0.73
CA ARG A 112 -8.72 13.40 0.12
C ARG A 112 -8.73 14.04 -1.25
N ARG A 113 -9.66 13.63 -2.12
CA ARG A 113 -9.80 14.18 -3.46
C ARG A 113 -10.05 15.68 -3.42
N TRP A 114 -10.95 16.13 -2.56
CA TRP A 114 -11.29 17.54 -2.43
C TRP A 114 -10.11 18.39 -1.94
N VAL A 115 -9.37 17.94 -0.91
CA VAL A 115 -8.16 18.63 -0.44
C VAL A 115 -7.08 18.65 -1.52
N ARG A 116 -6.90 17.55 -2.26
CA ARG A 116 -5.89 17.42 -3.32
C ARG A 116 -6.18 18.28 -4.55
N CYS A 117 -7.45 18.63 -4.79
CA CYS A 117 -7.82 19.54 -5.88
C CYS A 117 -7.63 21.02 -5.49
N ARG A 118 -7.20 21.34 -4.27
CA ARG A 118 -7.01 22.73 -3.84
C ARG A 118 -5.86 23.39 -4.59
N GLN A 119 -6.12 24.57 -5.15
CA GLN A 119 -5.08 25.38 -5.77
C GLN A 119 -4.14 25.96 -4.71
N PRO A 120 -2.84 26.05 -5.00
CA PRO A 120 -1.90 26.71 -4.11
C PRO A 120 -2.21 28.21 -3.98
N VAL A 121 -1.98 28.77 -2.79
CA VAL A 121 -2.17 30.18 -2.48
C VAL A 121 -0.89 30.93 -2.78
N GLY A 122 -0.96 31.94 -3.67
CA GLY A 122 0.19 32.77 -4.02
C GLY A 122 1.22 32.09 -4.93
N GLY A 123 0.84 31.03 -5.63
CA GLY A 123 1.73 30.28 -6.52
C GLY A 123 2.81 29.48 -5.77
N VAL A 124 3.74 28.91 -6.54
CA VAL A 124 4.94 28.23 -5.98
C VAL A 124 6.06 29.25 -5.89
N ARG A 125 6.60 29.45 -4.68
CA ARG A 125 7.78 30.27 -4.46
C ARG A 125 9.01 29.45 -4.82
N ARG A 126 9.86 29.99 -5.68
CA ARG A 126 11.12 29.38 -6.10
C ARG A 126 12.27 30.18 -5.50
N PHE A 127 13.24 29.48 -4.94
CA PHE A 127 14.42 30.08 -4.34
C PHE A 127 15.64 29.89 -5.25
N SER A 128 16.68 30.70 -5.04
CA SER A 128 17.91 30.69 -5.85
C SER A 128 18.71 29.40 -5.68
N ASP A 129 18.54 28.69 -4.56
CA ASP A 129 19.14 27.38 -4.30
C ASP A 129 18.43 26.23 -5.04
N GLY A 130 17.41 26.54 -5.86
CA GLY A 130 16.59 25.59 -6.61
C GLY A 130 15.45 24.97 -5.78
N SER A 131 15.34 25.28 -4.49
CA SER A 131 14.24 24.80 -3.65
C SER A 131 12.92 25.47 -4.03
N CYS A 132 11.81 24.78 -3.74
CA CYS A 132 10.45 25.25 -4.01
C CYS A 132 9.60 25.18 -2.74
N ALA A 133 8.79 26.21 -2.48
CA ALA A 133 7.77 26.20 -1.43
C ALA A 133 6.39 26.48 -2.00
N ALA A 134 5.39 25.74 -1.53
CA ALA A 134 3.99 25.98 -1.85
C ALA A 134 3.16 26.04 -0.57
N SER A 135 2.07 26.79 -0.62
CA SER A 135 1.10 26.85 0.47
C SER A 135 -0.28 26.53 -0.08
N ALA A 136 -1.08 25.78 0.67
CA ALA A 136 -2.47 25.52 0.39
C ALA A 136 -3.28 25.90 1.64
N ARG A 137 -4.52 26.37 1.45
CA ARG A 137 -5.40 26.71 2.57
C ARG A 137 -6.82 26.25 2.32
N ILE A 138 -7.54 26.02 3.41
CA ILE A 138 -8.99 25.82 3.40
C ILE A 138 -9.61 26.78 4.41
N ARG A 139 -10.60 27.55 3.95
CA ARG A 139 -11.38 28.41 4.82
C ARG A 139 -12.45 27.59 5.56
N PRO A 140 -12.83 27.97 6.79
CA PRO A 140 -13.87 27.28 7.56
C PRO A 140 -15.20 27.14 6.79
N GLN A 141 -15.58 28.17 6.03
CA GLN A 141 -16.81 28.17 5.22
C GLN A 141 -16.77 27.10 4.12
N GLU A 142 -15.63 26.98 3.42
CA GLU A 142 -15.46 25.98 2.36
C GLU A 142 -15.55 24.55 2.90
N LEU A 143 -15.01 24.33 4.10
CA LEU A 143 -15.07 23.03 4.76
C LEU A 143 -16.48 22.72 5.25
N SER A 144 -17.21 23.71 5.78
CA SER A 144 -18.64 23.59 6.12
C SER A 144 -19.50 23.23 4.91
N GLU A 145 -19.25 23.87 3.76
CA GLU A 145 -19.94 23.57 2.51
C GLU A 145 -19.65 22.16 2.00
N TRP A 146 -18.40 21.70 2.15
CA TRP A 146 -18.01 20.34 1.81
C TRP A 146 -18.74 19.32 2.70
N PHE A 147 -18.79 19.51 4.02
CA PHE A 147 -19.56 18.65 4.93
C PHE A 147 -21.04 18.62 4.59
N ARG A 148 -21.65 19.75 4.21
CA ARG A 148 -23.04 19.78 3.74
C ARG A 148 -23.24 18.91 2.49
N ARG A 149 -22.30 18.97 1.55
CA ARG A 149 -22.42 18.26 0.26
C ARG A 149 -22.19 16.75 0.39
N PHE A 150 -21.26 16.33 1.25
CA PHE A 150 -20.79 14.94 1.31
C PHE A 150 -21.07 14.23 2.64
N GLY A 151 -21.26 14.96 3.75
CA GLY A 151 -21.47 14.39 5.08
C GLY A 151 -22.84 13.76 5.31
N VAL A 152 -23.89 14.23 4.62
CA VAL A 152 -25.26 13.70 4.75
C VAL A 152 -25.40 12.30 4.12
N ARG A 153 -24.59 11.99 3.09
CA ARG A 153 -24.69 10.71 2.39
C ARG A 153 -24.13 9.53 3.19
N GLY A 154 -23.13 9.74 4.05
CA GLY A 154 -22.53 8.66 4.85
C GLY A 154 -23.21 8.38 6.20
N GLN A 155 -24.14 9.24 6.65
CA GLN A 155 -24.87 9.01 7.90
C GLN A 155 -25.74 7.74 7.88
N ALA A 156 -26.21 7.31 6.70
CA ALA A 156 -27.00 6.08 6.57
C ALA A 156 -26.19 4.81 6.86
N ALA A 157 -24.86 4.85 6.71
CA ALA A 157 -23.98 3.69 6.89
C ALA A 157 -23.30 3.62 8.27
N ALA A 158 -23.16 4.76 8.95
CA ALA A 158 -22.27 4.89 10.12
C ALA A 158 -22.95 4.77 11.50
N GLY A 159 -24.21 4.34 11.56
CA GLY A 159 -24.94 4.08 12.82
C GLY A 159 -25.38 5.33 13.60
N THR A 160 -26.01 5.12 14.76
CA THR A 160 -26.65 6.16 15.60
C THR A 160 -25.67 7.19 16.19
N ASP A 161 -24.37 6.87 16.26
CA ASP A 161 -23.34 7.70 16.88
C ASP A 161 -22.60 8.62 15.88
N SER A 162 -23.25 8.91 14.75
CA SER A 162 -22.71 9.82 13.74
C SER A 162 -23.14 11.27 14.03
N PRO A 163 -22.20 12.24 14.04
CA PRO A 163 -22.54 13.63 14.26
C PRO A 163 -23.54 14.11 13.21
N SER A 164 -24.59 14.80 13.66
CA SER A 164 -25.59 15.38 12.76
C SER A 164 -24.97 16.43 11.84
N GLU A 165 -25.60 16.72 10.69
CA GLU A 165 -25.10 17.76 9.78
C GLU A 165 -24.98 19.12 10.52
N ALA A 166 -25.95 19.43 11.38
CA ALA A 166 -25.92 20.63 12.21
C ALA A 166 -24.70 20.67 13.14
N ALA A 167 -24.34 19.54 13.76
CA ALA A 167 -23.16 19.43 14.61
C ALA A 167 -21.86 19.62 13.81
N LEU A 168 -21.73 18.97 12.66
CA LEU A 168 -20.58 19.15 11.75
C LEU A 168 -20.43 20.63 11.33
N ARG A 169 -21.54 21.32 11.06
CA ARG A 169 -21.53 22.75 10.69
C ARG A 169 -21.28 23.68 11.86
N ALA A 170 -21.68 23.30 13.08
CA ALA A 170 -21.34 24.04 14.28
C ALA A 170 -19.84 23.96 14.56
N ALA A 171 -19.27 22.75 14.51
CA ALA A 171 -17.82 22.53 14.64
C ALA A 171 -17.04 23.28 13.54
N ALA A 172 -17.51 23.24 12.30
CA ALA A 172 -16.82 23.91 11.20
C ALA A 172 -16.70 25.44 11.36
N ARG A 173 -17.61 26.07 12.12
CA ARG A 173 -17.59 27.51 12.38
C ARG A 173 -16.60 27.92 13.46
N THR A 174 -16.16 27.00 14.32
CA THR A 174 -15.18 27.30 15.38
C THR A 174 -13.73 27.17 14.91
N TRP A 175 -13.49 26.51 13.77
CA TRP A 175 -12.15 26.34 13.24
C TRP A 175 -11.62 27.62 12.62
N SER A 176 -10.29 27.81 12.72
CA SER A 176 -9.57 28.84 11.99
C SER A 176 -9.27 28.40 10.55
N THR A 177 -8.76 29.32 9.72
CA THR A 177 -8.28 28.94 8.38
C THR A 177 -7.14 27.95 8.52
N VAL A 178 -7.30 26.78 7.90
CA VAL A 178 -6.31 25.71 7.95
C VAL A 178 -5.30 25.91 6.85
N TRP A 179 -4.02 25.80 7.19
CA TRP A 179 -2.90 25.93 6.25
C TRP A 179 -2.13 24.63 6.16
N GLY A 180 -1.66 24.32 4.94
CA GLY A 180 -0.63 23.32 4.69
C GLY A 180 0.50 23.96 3.91
N VAL A 181 1.73 23.77 4.37
CA VAL A 181 2.94 24.28 3.71
C VAL A 181 3.77 23.09 3.29
N GLY A 182 4.24 23.10 2.05
CA GLY A 182 5.10 22.07 1.47
C GLY A 182 6.37 22.69 0.93
N TRP A 183 7.48 21.98 1.13
CA TRP A 183 8.82 22.37 0.67
C TRP A 183 9.40 21.24 -0.15
N SER A 184 10.15 21.54 -1.21
CA SER A 184 11.02 20.61 -1.93
C SER A 184 12.41 21.20 -2.01
N GLU A 185 13.42 20.40 -1.68
CA GLU A 185 14.83 20.79 -1.78
C GLU A 185 15.33 20.55 -3.20
N ALA A 186 16.22 21.39 -3.73
CA ALA A 186 16.83 21.15 -5.04
C ALA A 186 17.63 19.85 -5.09
N ALA A 187 18.23 19.47 -3.96
CA ALA A 187 18.99 18.23 -3.83
C ALA A 187 18.11 17.00 -3.55
N GLU A 188 16.78 17.15 -3.60
CA GLU A 188 15.83 16.05 -3.53
C GLU A 188 15.85 15.28 -4.86
N ARG A 189 16.19 14.00 -4.81
CA ARG A 189 16.17 13.17 -6.00
C ARG A 189 14.72 12.86 -6.35
N ILE A 190 14.30 13.35 -7.49
CA ILE A 190 12.96 13.08 -8.03
C ILE A 190 13.01 11.69 -8.66
N GLU A 191 12.25 10.76 -8.09
CA GLU A 191 12.10 9.43 -8.65
C GLU A 191 11.20 9.52 -9.89
N GLU A 192 11.77 9.25 -11.06
CA GLU A 192 11.00 9.16 -12.31
C GLU A 192 10.05 7.95 -12.27
N GLY A 193 8.88 8.09 -12.91
CA GLY A 193 7.89 7.01 -13.01
C GLY A 193 6.92 6.90 -11.82
N LEU A 194 6.92 7.85 -10.88
CA LEU A 194 5.87 7.95 -9.88
C LEU A 194 4.51 8.28 -10.52
N PRO A 195 3.40 7.69 -10.06
CA PRO A 195 2.07 8.06 -10.53
C PRO A 195 1.76 9.54 -10.24
N PRO A 196 0.94 10.22 -11.08
CA PRO A 196 0.52 11.58 -10.82
C PRO A 196 -0.15 11.72 -9.45
N GLY A 197 0.22 12.75 -8.69
CA GLY A 197 -0.26 13.00 -7.33
C GLY A 197 0.50 12.23 -6.24
N TRP A 198 1.46 11.37 -6.59
CA TRP A 198 2.30 10.59 -5.65
C TRP A 198 3.72 11.14 -5.54
N GLU A 199 3.97 12.37 -6.00
CA GLU A 199 5.31 12.93 -6.11
C GLU A 199 6.01 13.11 -4.75
N ASP A 200 5.26 13.22 -3.65
CA ASP A 200 5.79 13.26 -2.28
C ASP A 200 5.81 11.89 -1.57
N VAL A 201 5.66 10.79 -2.30
CA VAL A 201 5.67 9.42 -1.79
C VAL A 201 6.86 8.67 -2.37
N THR A 202 7.63 7.98 -1.51
CA THR A 202 8.76 7.14 -1.94
C THR A 202 8.30 5.95 -2.79
N ILE A 203 9.15 5.42 -3.69
CA ILE A 203 8.88 4.15 -4.41
C ILE A 203 8.52 3.01 -3.44
N GLY A 204 9.21 2.92 -2.30
CA GLY A 204 8.92 1.94 -1.26
C GLY A 204 7.50 2.09 -0.71
N GLY A 205 7.07 3.35 -0.53
CA GLY A 205 5.71 3.73 -0.18
C GLY A 205 4.65 3.33 -1.20
N VAL A 206 4.91 3.60 -2.49
CA VAL A 206 4.05 3.19 -3.60
C VAL A 206 3.89 1.66 -3.62
N SER A 207 5.00 0.93 -3.50
CA SER A 207 5.01 -0.54 -3.47
C SER A 207 4.24 -1.10 -2.26
N ALA A 208 4.40 -0.47 -1.09
CA ALA A 208 3.68 -0.85 0.13
C ALA A 208 2.16 -0.58 -0.01
N ALA A 209 1.77 0.57 -0.55
CA ALA A 209 0.37 0.90 -0.82
C ALA A 209 -0.25 -0.07 -1.82
N GLN A 210 0.48 -0.43 -2.87
CA GLN A 210 0.05 -1.44 -3.85
C GLN A 210 -0.20 -2.80 -3.20
N ALA A 211 0.75 -3.29 -2.39
CA ALA A 211 0.60 -4.56 -1.69
C ALA A 211 -0.59 -4.54 -0.72
N ALA A 212 -0.75 -3.45 0.04
CA ALA A 212 -1.86 -3.29 0.96
C ALA A 212 -3.22 -3.22 0.24
N ALA A 213 -3.30 -2.52 -0.89
CA ALA A 213 -4.50 -2.46 -1.72
C ALA A 213 -4.88 -3.84 -2.27
N ARG A 214 -3.91 -4.61 -2.78
CA ARG A 214 -4.12 -5.98 -3.26
C ARG A 214 -4.72 -6.88 -2.18
N GLU A 215 -4.13 -6.87 -0.99
CA GLU A 215 -4.61 -7.69 0.12
C GLU A 215 -6.00 -7.24 0.59
N ALA A 216 -6.27 -5.93 0.63
CA ALA A 216 -7.58 -5.40 0.98
C ALA A 216 -8.67 -5.77 -0.06
N ALA A 217 -8.35 -5.73 -1.35
CA ALA A 217 -9.26 -6.12 -2.42
C ALA A 217 -9.54 -7.63 -2.38
N LEU A 218 -8.53 -8.46 -2.11
CA LEU A 218 -8.70 -9.89 -1.90
C LEU A 218 -9.62 -10.20 -0.71
N ARG A 219 -9.44 -9.52 0.43
CA ARG A 219 -10.35 -9.68 1.57
C ARG A 219 -11.79 -9.30 1.22
N ARG A 220 -12.00 -8.24 0.44
CA ARG A 220 -13.33 -7.86 -0.05
C ARG A 220 -13.91 -8.91 -0.99
N LEU A 221 -13.09 -9.47 -1.88
CA LEU A 221 -13.50 -10.56 -2.77
C LEU A 221 -13.92 -11.82 -1.98
N VAL A 222 -13.20 -12.16 -0.91
CA VAL A 222 -13.56 -13.27 -0.02
C VAL A 222 -14.92 -13.05 0.62
N VAL A 223 -15.19 -11.85 1.17
CA VAL A 223 -16.50 -11.53 1.76
C VAL A 223 -17.64 -11.72 0.75
N GLU A 224 -17.44 -11.26 -0.48
CA GLU A 224 -18.43 -11.42 -1.56
C GLU A 224 -18.64 -12.90 -1.93
N ILE A 225 -17.55 -13.68 -2.01
CA ILE A 225 -17.60 -15.12 -2.27
C ILE A 225 -18.33 -15.83 -1.12
N GLU A 226 -18.02 -15.52 0.13
CA GLU A 226 -18.61 -16.14 1.32
C GLU A 226 -20.12 -15.88 1.43
N ALA A 227 -20.60 -14.75 0.92
CA ALA A 227 -22.02 -14.45 0.83
C ALA A 227 -22.76 -15.30 -0.25
N THR A 228 -22.04 -16.01 -1.11
CA THR A 228 -22.63 -16.78 -2.21
C THR A 228 -23.37 -18.02 -1.68
N PRO A 229 -24.64 -18.23 -2.05
CA PRO A 229 -25.38 -19.44 -1.67
C PRO A 229 -24.90 -20.65 -2.48
N LEU A 230 -24.71 -21.78 -1.78
CA LEU A 230 -24.40 -23.09 -2.38
C LEU A 230 -25.70 -23.88 -2.63
N ALA A 231 -26.27 -24.50 -1.59
CA ALA A 231 -27.53 -25.23 -1.65
C ALA A 231 -28.32 -25.13 -0.32
N GLY A 232 -29.65 -25.12 -0.42
CA GLY A 232 -30.53 -24.94 0.75
C GLY A 232 -30.20 -23.66 1.51
N ALA A 233 -29.89 -23.80 2.82
CA ALA A 233 -29.47 -22.69 3.68
C ALA A 233 -27.95 -22.47 3.73
N TRP A 234 -27.15 -23.24 2.99
CA TRP A 234 -25.70 -23.15 3.00
C TRP A 234 -25.18 -22.03 2.11
N THR A 235 -24.21 -21.29 2.62
CA THR A 235 -23.38 -20.36 1.86
C THR A 235 -21.94 -20.87 1.80
N VAL A 236 -21.13 -20.30 0.91
CA VAL A 236 -19.68 -20.56 0.91
C VAL A 236 -19.08 -20.16 2.27
N GLY A 237 -19.58 -19.09 2.90
CA GLY A 237 -19.19 -18.66 4.24
C GLY A 237 -19.52 -19.69 5.33
N ALA A 238 -20.62 -20.43 5.21
CA ALA A 238 -20.92 -21.53 6.13
C ALA A 238 -19.93 -22.70 5.98
N LEU A 239 -19.48 -22.97 4.74
CA LEU A 239 -18.44 -23.96 4.48
C LEU A 239 -17.08 -23.51 5.05
N THR A 240 -16.63 -22.29 4.75
CA THR A 240 -15.34 -21.77 5.23
C THR A 240 -15.33 -21.47 6.73
N GLY A 241 -16.46 -21.05 7.29
CA GLY A 241 -16.60 -20.79 8.73
C GLY A 241 -16.60 -22.04 9.60
N SER A 242 -16.80 -23.22 9.00
CA SER A 242 -16.78 -24.50 9.73
C SER A 242 -15.38 -24.97 10.10
N ASP A 243 -14.35 -24.56 9.33
CA ASP A 243 -12.95 -24.95 9.55
C ASP A 243 -11.98 -23.83 9.08
N ALA A 244 -11.16 -23.32 10.00
CA ALA A 244 -10.15 -22.30 9.71
C ALA A 244 -9.13 -22.74 8.64
N VAL A 245 -8.85 -24.04 8.52
CA VAL A 245 -7.95 -24.59 7.49
C VAL A 245 -8.54 -24.40 6.10
N ILE A 246 -9.86 -24.59 5.94
CA ILE A 246 -10.55 -24.39 4.66
C ILE A 246 -10.54 -22.91 4.29
N HIS A 247 -10.81 -22.02 5.25
CA HIS A 247 -10.76 -20.57 5.02
C HIS A 247 -9.37 -20.10 4.57
N GLU A 248 -8.30 -20.49 5.27
CA GLU A 248 -6.93 -20.14 4.90
C GLU A 248 -6.53 -20.77 3.55
N ALA A 249 -6.98 -21.99 3.25
CA ALA A 249 -6.73 -22.63 1.96
C ALA A 249 -7.45 -21.92 0.81
N LEU A 250 -8.69 -21.45 1.02
CA LEU A 250 -9.41 -20.62 0.05
C LEU A 250 -8.68 -19.31 -0.21
N LEU A 251 -8.28 -18.61 0.86
CA LEU A 251 -7.56 -17.35 0.76
C LEU A 251 -6.21 -17.50 0.04
N GLY A 252 -5.48 -18.59 0.34
CA GLY A 252 -4.26 -18.98 -0.37
C GLY A 252 -4.49 -19.27 -1.86
N ALA A 253 -5.56 -20.00 -2.20
CA ALA A 253 -5.91 -20.29 -3.59
C ALA A 253 -6.31 -19.03 -4.37
N LEU A 254 -7.09 -18.14 -3.76
CA LEU A 254 -7.51 -16.88 -4.38
C LEU A 254 -6.35 -15.94 -4.67
N ARG A 255 -5.32 -15.90 -3.82
CA ARG A 255 -4.08 -15.12 -4.09
C ARG A 255 -3.41 -15.50 -5.42
N HIS A 256 -3.60 -16.74 -5.89
CA HIS A 256 -3.03 -17.22 -7.15
C HIS A 256 -4.01 -17.17 -8.33
N ALA A 257 -5.29 -17.43 -8.08
CA ALA A 257 -6.30 -17.54 -9.14
C ALA A 257 -6.97 -16.20 -9.50
N ALA A 258 -7.08 -15.27 -8.55
CA ALA A 258 -7.74 -13.99 -8.79
C ALA A 258 -6.90 -13.09 -9.70
N SER A 259 -7.56 -12.42 -10.65
CA SER A 259 -6.96 -11.33 -11.41
C SER A 259 -7.04 -10.06 -10.59
N ILE A 260 -5.89 -9.46 -10.26
CA ILE A 260 -5.83 -8.24 -9.45
C ILE A 260 -5.15 -7.14 -10.24
N ASP A 261 -5.93 -6.13 -10.61
CA ASP A 261 -5.43 -4.89 -11.21
C ASP A 261 -5.28 -3.81 -10.13
N VAL A 262 -4.21 -3.02 -10.19
CA VAL A 262 -3.99 -1.90 -9.26
C VAL A 262 -3.74 -0.64 -10.03
N THR A 263 -4.57 0.37 -9.78
CA THR A 263 -4.44 1.71 -10.31
C THR A 263 -4.11 2.70 -9.20
N PHE A 264 -3.41 3.77 -9.55
CA PHE A 264 -3.05 4.82 -8.59
C PHE A 264 -3.84 6.08 -8.91
N ALA A 265 -4.64 6.52 -7.94
CA ALA A 265 -5.44 7.72 -8.07
C ALA A 265 -4.65 8.95 -7.57
N PRO A 266 -4.87 10.15 -8.16
CA PRO A 266 -4.13 11.37 -7.81
C PRO A 266 -4.42 11.87 -6.39
N GLU A 267 -5.48 11.37 -5.74
CA GLU A 267 -5.75 11.59 -4.32
C GLU A 267 -4.84 10.78 -3.36
N GLN A 268 -3.83 10.09 -3.89
CA GLN A 268 -2.95 9.16 -3.17
C GLN A 268 -3.69 7.95 -2.59
N LEU A 269 -4.47 7.29 -3.45
CA LEU A 269 -5.08 6.02 -3.14
C LEU A 269 -4.64 4.99 -4.17
N ALA A 270 -4.10 3.87 -3.69
CA ALA A 270 -3.91 2.68 -4.50
C ALA A 270 -5.25 1.95 -4.52
N VAL A 271 -5.88 1.87 -5.69
CA VAL A 271 -7.18 1.22 -5.89
C VAL A 271 -6.93 -0.12 -6.56
N ALA A 272 -7.24 -1.20 -5.85
CA ALA A 272 -7.13 -2.56 -6.37
C ALA A 272 -8.53 -3.13 -6.67
N ASN A 273 -8.68 -3.75 -7.83
CA ASN A 273 -9.83 -4.54 -8.21
C ASN A 273 -9.39 -6.01 -8.34
N ALA A 274 -9.85 -6.85 -7.41
CA ALA A 274 -9.65 -8.29 -7.45
C ALA A 274 -10.89 -8.95 -8.05
N SER A 275 -10.70 -9.80 -9.05
CA SER A 275 -11.82 -10.50 -9.70
C SER A 275 -11.53 -11.97 -9.94
N ILE A 276 -12.56 -12.80 -9.84
CA ILE A 276 -12.49 -14.23 -10.17
C ILE A 276 -13.74 -14.66 -10.93
N SER A 277 -13.55 -15.39 -12.02
CA SER A 277 -14.68 -15.94 -12.78
C SER A 277 -15.36 -17.03 -11.95
N ARG A 278 -16.68 -17.15 -12.10
CA ARG A 278 -17.44 -18.20 -11.40
C ARG A 278 -16.91 -19.61 -11.67
N GLY A 279 -16.56 -19.92 -12.92
CA GLY A 279 -16.04 -21.25 -13.26
C GLY A 279 -14.76 -21.60 -12.51
N GLU A 280 -13.88 -20.61 -12.35
CA GLU A 280 -12.65 -20.77 -11.57
C GLU A 280 -12.94 -20.90 -10.07
N LEU A 281 -13.91 -20.14 -9.54
CA LEU A 281 -14.36 -20.29 -8.17
C LEU A 281 -14.90 -21.70 -7.88
N VAL A 282 -15.76 -22.23 -8.75
CA VAL A 282 -16.33 -23.58 -8.60
C VAL A 282 -15.23 -24.64 -8.65
N ARG A 283 -14.24 -24.46 -9.53
CA ARG A 283 -13.05 -25.34 -9.59
C ARG A 283 -12.32 -25.33 -8.25
N LEU A 284 -12.01 -24.15 -7.70
CA LEU A 284 -11.32 -24.01 -6.41
C LEU A 284 -12.12 -24.61 -5.26
N LEU A 285 -13.42 -24.31 -5.17
CA LEU A 285 -14.28 -24.85 -4.10
C LEU A 285 -14.37 -26.38 -4.17
N SER A 286 -14.44 -26.94 -5.38
CA SER A 286 -14.43 -28.40 -5.57
C SER A 286 -13.11 -29.04 -5.11
N GLU A 287 -11.98 -28.41 -5.41
CA GLU A 287 -10.66 -28.87 -4.97
C GLU A 287 -10.48 -28.81 -3.44
N LEU A 288 -10.99 -27.74 -2.82
CA LEU A 288 -10.98 -27.60 -1.36
C LEU A 288 -11.90 -28.61 -0.69
N TYR A 289 -13.10 -28.82 -1.23
CA TYR A 289 -14.04 -29.82 -0.75
C TYR A 289 -13.41 -31.22 -0.78
N ASP A 290 -12.87 -31.63 -1.93
CA ASP A 290 -12.25 -32.97 -2.09
C ASP A 290 -11.06 -33.19 -1.15
N ARG A 291 -10.35 -32.12 -0.76
CA ARG A 291 -9.14 -32.22 0.07
C ARG A 291 -9.40 -32.12 1.56
N TYR A 292 -10.34 -31.28 1.99
CA TYR A 292 -10.47 -30.89 3.39
C TYR A 292 -11.84 -31.19 3.99
N TYR A 293 -12.90 -31.33 3.18
CA TYR A 293 -14.24 -31.51 3.72
C TYR A 293 -14.54 -33.00 4.00
N LEU A 294 -14.71 -33.33 5.29
CA LEU A 294 -15.08 -34.67 5.76
C LEU A 294 -16.55 -34.78 6.16
N GLY A 295 -17.33 -33.70 6.04
CA GLY A 295 -18.75 -33.68 6.43
C GLY A 295 -19.66 -34.40 5.43
N GLN A 296 -20.91 -34.66 5.84
CA GLN A 296 -21.95 -35.24 4.99
C GLN A 296 -23.08 -34.26 4.63
N GLN A 297 -23.00 -33.02 5.12
CA GLN A 297 -24.11 -32.05 5.03
C GLN A 297 -24.16 -31.32 3.69
N LEU A 298 -23.02 -31.23 3.01
CA LEU A 298 -22.88 -30.64 1.68
C LEU A 298 -22.47 -31.75 0.72
N ALA A 299 -23.18 -31.91 -0.39
CA ALA A 299 -22.79 -32.82 -1.46
C ALA A 299 -21.91 -32.09 -2.47
N ARG A 300 -20.99 -32.81 -3.14
CA ARG A 300 -20.20 -32.25 -4.24
C ARG A 300 -21.07 -31.66 -5.36
N GLY A 301 -22.25 -32.23 -5.59
CA GLY A 301 -23.23 -31.74 -6.55
C GLY A 301 -23.71 -30.32 -6.25
N ASP A 302 -23.78 -29.93 -4.98
CA ASP A 302 -24.24 -28.60 -4.54
C ASP A 302 -23.26 -27.51 -4.98
N ILE A 303 -21.96 -27.81 -4.99
CA ILE A 303 -20.92 -26.89 -5.49
C ILE A 303 -21.04 -26.74 -7.02
N GLN A 304 -21.39 -27.82 -7.73
CA GLN A 304 -21.61 -27.77 -9.18
C GLN A 304 -22.89 -27.02 -9.55
N GLU A 305 -23.91 -27.06 -8.69
CA GLU A 305 -25.15 -26.31 -8.90
C GLU A 305 -24.90 -24.79 -8.98
N LEU A 306 -23.85 -24.30 -8.31
CA LEU A 306 -23.40 -22.90 -8.41
C LEU A 306 -23.08 -22.49 -9.85
N MET A 307 -22.60 -23.41 -10.71
CA MET A 307 -22.43 -23.15 -12.15
C MET A 307 -23.75 -22.96 -12.88
N LEU A 308 -24.80 -23.69 -12.48
CA LEU A 308 -26.07 -23.76 -13.18
C LEU A 308 -27.01 -22.61 -12.80
N ARG A 309 -26.84 -22.01 -11.61
CA ARG A 309 -27.65 -20.87 -11.16
C ARG A 309 -27.39 -19.63 -12.00
N SER A 310 -28.44 -18.95 -12.48
CA SER A 310 -28.29 -17.65 -13.12
C SER A 310 -27.79 -16.60 -12.12
N GLY A 311 -26.70 -15.88 -12.43
CA GLY A 311 -26.21 -14.76 -11.61
C GLY A 311 -24.93 -14.13 -12.17
N ALA A 312 -24.22 -13.35 -11.34
CA ALA A 312 -22.97 -12.70 -11.72
C ALA A 312 -21.92 -13.69 -12.25
N ALA A 313 -21.45 -13.48 -13.48
CA ALA A 313 -20.41 -14.30 -14.11
C ALA A 313 -19.02 -14.11 -13.46
N LEU A 314 -18.87 -13.01 -12.71
CA LEU A 314 -17.63 -12.53 -12.12
C LEU A 314 -17.90 -12.06 -10.70
N TYR A 315 -17.06 -12.47 -9.77
CA TYR A 315 -17.02 -11.94 -8.40
C TYR A 315 -15.94 -10.86 -8.35
N GLU A 316 -16.25 -9.74 -7.70
CA GLU A 316 -15.35 -8.59 -7.61
C GLU A 316 -15.18 -8.10 -6.17
N GLY A 317 -13.95 -7.76 -5.81
CA GLY A 317 -13.60 -7.10 -4.57
C GLY A 317 -12.79 -5.85 -4.87
N VAL A 318 -13.33 -4.68 -4.51
CA VAL A 318 -12.65 -3.40 -4.73
C VAL A 318 -12.21 -2.83 -3.39
N ALA A 319 -10.95 -2.38 -3.31
CA ALA A 319 -10.43 -1.67 -2.15
C ALA A 319 -9.54 -0.51 -2.57
N ALA A 320 -9.59 0.57 -1.78
CA ALA A 320 -8.72 1.73 -1.92
C ALA A 320 -7.91 1.90 -0.63
N VAL A 321 -6.59 1.99 -0.74
CA VAL A 321 -5.68 2.10 0.41
C VAL A 321 -4.74 3.29 0.22
N PRO A 322 -4.61 4.20 1.20
CA PRO A 322 -3.63 5.28 1.16
C PRO A 322 -2.21 4.75 1.41
N PRO A 323 -1.16 5.51 1.02
CA PRO A 323 0.20 5.17 1.43
C PRO A 323 0.33 5.19 2.96
N PRO A 324 1.20 4.34 3.55
CA PRO A 324 1.46 4.41 4.98
C PRO A 324 2.10 5.75 5.33
N GLN A 325 1.87 6.28 6.53
CA GLN A 325 2.34 7.64 6.88
C GLN A 325 3.87 7.79 6.80
N SER A 326 4.59 6.69 7.02
CA SER A 326 6.05 6.55 6.85
C SER A 326 6.54 6.63 5.41
N ALA A 327 5.65 6.56 4.42
CA ALA A 327 6.01 6.53 3.00
C ALA A 327 6.33 7.89 2.40
N HIS A 328 5.92 8.98 3.05
CA HIS A 328 6.14 10.32 2.51
C HIS A 328 7.61 10.70 2.65
N THR A 329 8.21 11.25 1.60
CA THR A 329 9.57 11.79 1.67
C THR A 329 9.58 12.93 2.69
N SER A 330 10.13 12.66 3.88
CA SER A 330 10.44 13.69 4.85
C SER A 330 11.85 14.20 4.55
N PRO A 331 12.07 15.52 4.42
CA PRO A 331 13.40 16.07 4.21
C PRO A 331 14.33 15.89 5.42
N ALA A 332 13.80 15.46 6.57
CA ALA A 332 14.60 15.25 7.77
C ALA A 332 15.42 13.96 7.64
N GLY A 333 16.72 14.10 7.37
CA GLY A 333 17.68 13.04 7.67
C GLY A 333 17.57 12.62 9.14
N THR A 334 17.93 11.37 9.44
CA THR A 334 18.00 10.82 10.81
C THR A 334 18.68 11.83 11.73
N THR A 335 17.98 12.29 12.76
CA THR A 335 18.52 13.32 13.66
C THR A 335 19.62 12.75 14.57
N SER A 336 20.53 13.59 15.08
CA SER A 336 21.55 13.14 16.04
C SER A 336 20.95 12.56 17.34
N ALA A 337 19.70 12.88 17.66
CA ALA A 337 18.97 12.28 18.78
C ALA A 337 18.56 10.82 18.48
N GLU A 338 18.17 10.52 17.24
CA GLU A 338 17.86 9.16 16.79
C GLU A 338 19.07 8.26 16.76
N LEU A 339 20.20 8.75 16.23
CA LEU A 339 21.44 7.98 16.23
C LEU A 339 21.86 7.63 17.66
N ARG A 340 21.63 8.52 18.63
CA ARG A 340 21.86 8.23 20.06
C ARG A 340 20.89 7.18 20.61
N LYS A 341 19.60 7.26 20.28
CA LYS A 341 18.60 6.25 20.68
C LYS A 341 18.93 4.86 20.11
N LEU A 342 19.28 4.82 18.83
CA LEU A 342 19.70 3.59 18.15
C LEU A 342 21.00 3.07 18.77
N ALA A 343 21.95 3.95 19.07
CA ALA A 343 23.21 3.59 19.71
C ALA A 343 23.04 2.95 21.10
N ALA A 344 22.03 3.39 21.86
CA ALA A 344 21.68 2.82 23.15
C ALA A 344 20.91 1.50 23.07
N THR A 345 20.42 1.12 21.89
CA THR A 345 19.63 -0.11 21.70
C THR A 345 20.56 -1.32 21.56
N GLU A 346 20.20 -2.43 22.20
CA GLU A 346 20.90 -3.70 22.05
C GLU A 346 20.02 -4.69 21.27
N PHE A 347 20.54 -5.19 20.16
CA PHE A 347 19.85 -6.15 19.31
C PHE A 347 20.21 -7.57 19.73
N LYS A 348 19.19 -8.38 20.00
CA LYS A 348 19.33 -9.77 20.45
C LYS A 348 18.42 -10.62 19.61
N ALA A 349 18.98 -11.64 18.97
CA ALA A 349 18.21 -12.64 18.25
C ALA A 349 18.67 -14.05 18.62
N ALA A 350 17.75 -14.99 18.51
CA ALA A 350 18.02 -16.41 18.70
C ALA A 350 17.55 -17.19 17.47
N GLY A 351 18.36 -18.13 17.03
CA GLY A 351 18.00 -19.14 16.05
C GLY A 351 17.91 -20.49 16.74
N CYS A 352 16.92 -21.29 16.33
CA CYS A 352 16.67 -22.61 16.89
C CYS A 352 16.43 -23.60 15.76
N ARG A 353 17.17 -24.70 15.77
CA ARG A 353 16.96 -25.82 14.85
C ARG A 353 16.84 -27.12 15.62
N VAL A 354 15.86 -27.91 15.22
CA VAL A 354 15.56 -29.23 15.77
C VAL A 354 15.75 -30.25 14.65
N THR A 355 16.44 -31.36 14.92
CA THR A 355 16.42 -32.50 14.01
C THR A 355 14.99 -33.02 13.91
N GLY A 356 14.38 -32.90 12.73
CA GLY A 356 13.08 -33.52 12.45
C GLY A 356 13.17 -35.05 12.45
N CYS A 357 12.09 -35.72 12.05
CA CYS A 357 11.95 -37.19 12.05
C CYS A 357 12.89 -37.95 11.08
N GLY A 358 13.92 -37.31 10.55
CA GLY A 358 14.91 -37.89 9.64
C GLY A 358 16.19 -38.34 10.35
N ALA A 359 17.19 -38.76 9.56
CA ALA A 359 18.51 -39.09 10.09
C ALA A 359 19.08 -37.90 10.88
N PRO A 360 19.63 -38.12 12.09
CA PRO A 360 20.15 -37.04 12.91
C PRO A 360 21.27 -36.32 12.16
N LEU A 361 21.13 -35.00 12.00
CA LEU A 361 22.18 -34.16 11.43
C LEU A 361 23.34 -34.06 12.43
N PRO A 362 24.61 -34.01 11.96
CA PRO A 362 25.75 -33.74 12.81
C PRO A 362 25.56 -32.43 13.59
N ALA A 363 26.02 -32.38 14.84
CA ALA A 363 25.88 -31.21 15.71
C ALA A 363 26.38 -29.91 15.05
N ALA A 364 27.51 -29.98 14.34
CA ALA A 364 28.07 -28.83 13.61
C ALA A 364 27.17 -28.31 12.48
N ALA A 365 26.44 -29.21 11.79
CA ALA A 365 25.49 -28.82 10.75
C ALA A 365 24.25 -28.15 11.36
N LEU A 366 23.74 -28.66 12.48
CA LEU A 366 22.63 -28.05 13.22
C LEU A 366 23.00 -26.66 13.76
N ALA A 367 24.20 -26.52 14.32
CA ALA A 367 24.72 -25.24 14.79
C ALA A 367 24.82 -24.21 13.66
N THR A 368 25.30 -24.62 12.48
CA THR A 368 25.39 -23.77 11.30
C THR A 368 24.01 -23.29 10.82
N LEU A 369 23.01 -24.18 10.80
CA LEU A 369 21.64 -23.82 10.43
C LEU A 369 20.97 -22.92 11.50
N ALA A 370 21.17 -23.22 12.79
CA ALA A 370 20.67 -22.39 13.88
C ALA A 370 21.30 -20.99 13.86
N ARG A 371 22.59 -20.90 13.49
CA ARG A 371 23.27 -19.62 13.27
C ARG A 371 22.64 -18.83 12.12
N ALA A 372 22.40 -19.47 10.97
CA ALA A 372 21.76 -18.82 9.82
C ALA A 372 20.37 -18.25 10.20
N ASP A 373 19.60 -18.97 11.01
CA ASP A 373 18.31 -18.47 11.53
C ASP A 373 18.47 -17.28 12.48
N ALA A 374 19.47 -17.34 13.37
CA ALA A 374 19.76 -16.25 14.30
C ALA A 374 20.15 -14.97 13.53
N GLU A 375 20.99 -15.10 12.50
CA GLU A 375 21.39 -14.02 11.59
C GLU A 375 20.18 -13.46 10.83
N HIS A 376 19.31 -14.31 10.30
CA HIS A 376 18.09 -13.88 9.62
C HIS A 376 17.12 -13.15 10.56
N ALA A 377 16.91 -13.68 11.77
CA ALA A 377 16.08 -13.05 12.80
C ALA A 377 16.65 -11.68 13.22
N LEU A 378 17.97 -11.59 13.41
CA LEU A 378 18.66 -10.34 13.72
C LEU A 378 18.48 -9.30 12.60
N ARG A 379 18.64 -9.73 11.33
CA ARG A 379 18.44 -8.85 10.17
C ARG A 379 17.02 -8.28 10.13
N ARG A 380 16.00 -9.10 10.42
CA ARG A 380 14.61 -8.62 10.51
C ARG A 380 14.41 -7.62 11.63
N GLN A 381 15.00 -7.85 12.81
CA GLN A 381 14.91 -6.93 13.94
C GLN A 381 15.57 -5.58 13.64
N ILE A 382 16.74 -5.60 12.99
CA ILE A 382 17.45 -4.39 12.53
C ILE A 382 16.61 -3.67 11.47
N ALA A 383 16.13 -4.37 10.45
CA ALA A 383 15.34 -3.80 9.36
C ALA A 383 14.03 -3.16 9.85
N GLY A 384 13.42 -3.72 10.89
CA GLY A 384 12.21 -3.20 11.52
C GLY A 384 12.40 -1.96 12.39
N GLN A 385 13.63 -1.48 12.61
CA GLN A 385 13.84 -0.28 13.42
C GLN A 385 13.30 0.95 12.70
N ALA A 386 12.38 1.65 13.36
CA ALA A 386 11.84 2.92 12.92
C ALA A 386 12.83 4.04 13.24
N LEU A 387 13.07 4.88 12.25
CA LEU A 387 13.79 6.16 12.37
C LEU A 387 12.73 7.26 12.55
N SER A 388 13.07 8.35 13.25
CA SER A 388 12.08 9.42 13.51
C SER A 388 11.79 10.27 12.26
N SER A 389 12.58 10.12 11.20
CA SER A 389 12.25 10.61 9.85
C SER A 389 10.97 9.96 9.28
N GLY A 390 10.45 8.92 9.94
CA GLY A 390 9.35 8.09 9.45
C GLY A 390 9.85 6.91 8.61
N GLU A 391 11.13 6.91 8.23
CA GLU A 391 11.73 5.82 7.49
C GLU A 391 12.03 4.61 8.40
N THR A 392 12.24 3.45 7.80
CA THR A 392 12.77 2.27 8.51
C THR A 392 14.17 1.94 8.01
N VAL A 393 14.95 1.23 8.83
CA VAL A 393 16.26 0.70 8.38
C VAL A 393 16.08 -0.20 7.15
N ASP A 394 14.96 -0.93 7.02
CA ASP A 394 14.62 -1.69 5.81
C ASP A 394 14.60 -0.83 4.54
N GLN A 395 14.00 0.36 4.60
CA GLN A 395 13.99 1.29 3.46
C GLN A 395 15.40 1.74 3.09
N TRP A 396 16.26 1.98 4.07
CA TRP A 396 17.68 2.30 3.84
C TRP A 396 18.43 1.14 3.20
N LEU A 397 18.22 -0.09 3.69
CA LEU A 397 18.81 -1.30 3.11
C LEU A 397 18.38 -1.49 1.65
N ARG A 398 17.14 -1.13 1.29
CA ARG A 398 16.64 -1.22 -0.09
C ARG A 398 17.28 -0.19 -1.02
N THR A 399 17.47 1.03 -0.53
CA THR A 399 17.88 2.20 -1.34
C THR A 399 19.39 2.41 -1.41
N ASP A 400 20.16 1.98 -0.42
CA ASP A 400 21.62 2.11 -0.40
C ASP A 400 22.30 0.72 -0.38
N PRO A 401 22.81 0.22 -1.54
CA PRO A 401 23.44 -1.09 -1.61
C PRO A 401 24.74 -1.19 -0.81
N LEU A 402 25.45 -0.08 -0.57
CA LEU A 402 26.65 -0.07 0.26
C LEU A 402 26.27 -0.22 1.73
N PHE A 403 25.25 0.53 2.18
CA PHE A 403 24.72 0.34 3.53
C PHE A 403 24.19 -1.08 3.75
N ARG A 404 23.55 -1.69 2.73
CA ARG A 404 23.15 -3.11 2.77
C ARG A 404 24.35 -4.02 2.96
N ALA A 405 25.43 -3.83 2.19
CA ALA A 405 26.65 -4.62 2.32
C ALA A 405 27.32 -4.44 3.70
N ASP A 406 27.33 -3.21 4.23
CA ASP A 406 27.85 -2.90 5.55
C ASP A 406 27.06 -3.63 6.66
N VAL A 407 25.72 -3.62 6.58
CA VAL A 407 24.85 -4.34 7.54
C VAL A 407 24.98 -5.85 7.38
N ASP A 408 25.09 -6.37 6.16
CA ASP A 408 25.30 -7.80 5.94
C ASP A 408 26.66 -8.26 6.50
N THR A 409 27.69 -7.42 6.39
CA THR A 409 29.00 -7.67 7.01
C THR A 409 28.92 -7.63 8.53
N LEU A 410 28.19 -6.65 9.08
CA LEU A 410 27.93 -6.55 10.52
C LEU A 410 27.25 -7.81 11.05
N VAL A 411 26.18 -8.29 10.39
CA VAL A 411 25.40 -9.47 10.82
C VAL A 411 26.21 -10.76 10.72
N ARG A 412 27.05 -10.93 9.70
CA ARG A 412 27.94 -12.11 9.58
C ARG A 412 29.08 -12.09 10.60
N GLY A 413 29.56 -10.90 10.97
CA GLY A 413 30.68 -10.69 11.90
C GLY A 413 30.29 -10.70 13.38
N VAL A 414 29.03 -10.98 13.72
CA VAL A 414 28.57 -10.96 15.11
C VAL A 414 29.15 -12.11 15.91
N SER A 415 29.78 -11.79 17.04
CA SER A 415 30.22 -12.79 18.01
C SER A 415 29.03 -13.50 18.64
N MET A 416 29.06 -14.83 18.60
CA MET A 416 28.04 -15.67 19.20
C MET A 416 28.19 -15.63 20.74
N SER A 417 27.12 -15.29 21.46
CA SER A 417 27.20 -15.16 22.92
C SER A 417 26.96 -16.48 23.65
N GLN A 418 26.25 -17.41 23.01
CA GLN A 418 25.95 -18.73 23.56
C GLN A 418 25.54 -19.69 22.45
N GLU A 419 26.18 -20.85 22.42
CA GLU A 419 25.78 -22.01 21.63
C GLU A 419 25.40 -23.12 22.61
N ASN A 420 24.16 -23.59 22.53
CA ASN A 420 23.71 -24.74 23.31
C ASN A 420 23.20 -25.81 22.35
N VAL A 421 23.88 -26.95 22.32
CA VAL A 421 23.47 -28.11 21.53
C VAL A 421 23.14 -29.23 22.50
N VAL A 422 21.85 -29.49 22.68
CA VAL A 422 21.35 -30.55 23.58
C VAL A 422 20.38 -31.42 22.80
N ALA A 423 20.65 -32.72 22.75
CA ALA A 423 19.71 -33.74 22.28
C ALA A 423 19.05 -33.44 20.90
N GLY A 424 19.86 -33.07 19.89
CA GLY A 424 19.36 -32.80 18.54
C GLY A 424 18.72 -31.41 18.36
N VAL A 425 18.79 -30.55 19.38
CA VAL A 425 18.39 -29.15 19.31
C VAL A 425 19.64 -28.27 19.41
N ALA A 426 19.83 -27.39 18.42
CA ALA A 426 20.86 -26.36 18.45
C ALA A 426 20.19 -24.99 18.61
N VAL A 427 20.60 -24.25 19.65
CA VAL A 427 20.17 -22.87 19.88
C VAL A 427 21.38 -21.96 19.85
N VAL A 428 21.34 -20.98 18.97
CA VAL A 428 22.38 -19.96 18.82
C VAL A 428 21.80 -18.61 19.18
N ARG A 429 22.50 -17.86 20.05
CA ARG A 429 22.16 -16.47 20.39
C ARG A 429 23.21 -15.52 19.87
N VAL A 430 22.74 -14.45 19.22
CA VAL A 430 23.59 -13.39 18.68
C VAL A 430 23.19 -12.04 19.29
N LYS A 431 24.19 -11.18 19.51
CA LYS A 431 24.03 -9.86 20.12
C LYS A 431 24.81 -8.82 19.33
N VAL A 432 24.16 -7.72 18.96
CA VAL A 432 24.80 -6.58 18.30
C VAL A 432 24.50 -5.30 19.05
N SER A 433 25.55 -4.49 19.28
CA SER A 433 25.39 -3.13 19.80
C SER A 433 24.81 -2.22 18.73
N GLY A 434 23.72 -1.52 19.06
CA GLY A 434 23.13 -0.52 18.20
C GLY A 434 24.07 0.66 17.92
N ALA A 435 25.12 0.87 18.71
CA ALA A 435 26.14 1.89 18.44
C ALA A 435 26.90 1.62 17.14
N THR A 436 27.11 0.36 16.78
CA THR A 436 27.73 0.01 15.49
C THR A 436 26.76 0.28 14.35
N LEU A 437 25.48 -0.06 14.49
CA LEU A 437 24.46 0.24 13.48
C LEU A 437 24.29 1.77 13.29
N ALA A 438 24.26 2.54 14.37
CA ALA A 438 24.17 4.00 14.33
C ALA A 438 25.38 4.62 13.59
N ARG A 439 26.59 4.10 13.80
CA ARG A 439 27.79 4.53 13.06
C ARG A 439 27.70 4.21 11.56
N LEU A 440 27.20 3.02 11.20
CA LEU A 440 27.00 2.66 9.79
C LEU A 440 25.95 3.56 9.13
N LEU A 441 24.89 3.90 9.86
CA LEU A 441 23.84 4.80 9.38
C LEU A 441 24.37 6.23 9.20
N ASP A 442 25.11 6.77 10.18
CA ASP A 442 25.79 8.08 10.05
C ASP A 442 26.77 8.10 8.88
N ALA A 443 27.56 7.04 8.69
CA ALA A 443 28.46 6.92 7.54
C ALA A 443 27.70 6.89 6.21
N ALA A 444 26.59 6.15 6.13
CA ALA A 444 25.73 6.13 4.95
C ALA A 444 25.11 7.50 4.67
N GLN A 445 24.67 8.22 5.70
CA GLN A 445 24.18 9.60 5.59
C GLN A 445 25.27 10.54 5.04
N ARG A 446 26.49 10.48 5.58
CA ARG A 446 27.62 11.30 5.10
C ARG A 446 27.98 10.97 3.66
N ARG A 447 27.96 9.69 3.26
CA ARG A 447 28.19 9.27 1.85
C ARG A 447 27.09 9.77 0.92
N ARG A 448 25.84 9.79 1.37
CA ARG A 448 24.73 10.41 0.60
C ARG A 448 24.91 11.91 0.49
N ALA A 449 25.30 12.58 1.58
CA ALA A 449 25.56 14.01 1.60
C ALA A 449 26.75 14.40 0.70
N SER A 450 27.84 13.62 0.68
CA SER A 450 29.01 13.90 -0.16
C SER A 450 28.80 13.58 -1.65
N ARG A 451 27.84 12.72 -1.97
CA ARG A 451 27.39 12.48 -3.35
C ARG A 451 26.44 13.57 -3.85
N ARG A 452 25.95 14.48 -2.99
CA ARG A 452 25.28 15.68 -3.47
C ARG A 452 26.35 16.55 -4.13
N PRO A 453 26.21 16.90 -5.42
CA PRO A 453 27.09 17.88 -6.04
C PRO A 453 27.06 19.17 -5.18
N PRO A 454 28.20 19.87 -5.03
CA PRO A 454 28.22 21.14 -4.30
C PRO A 454 27.15 22.06 -4.91
N ALA A 455 26.30 22.64 -4.05
CA ALA A 455 25.31 23.61 -4.49
C ALA A 455 26.04 24.75 -5.22
N PRO A 456 25.55 25.19 -6.40
CA PRO A 456 26.18 26.23 -7.19
C PRO A 456 26.24 27.57 -6.46
#